data_AF-A0A957YVY1-F1
#
_entry.id   AF-A0A957YVY1-F1
#
_cell.length_a   1.000
_cell.length_b   1.000
_cell.length_c   1.000
_cell.angle_alpha   90.00
_cell.angle_beta   90.00
_cell.angle_gamma   90.00
#
_symmetry.space_group_name_H-M   'P 1'
#
loop_
_entity.id
_entity.type
_entity.pdbx_description
1 polymer ?
#
loop_
_entity_poly.entity_id
_entity_poly.type
_entity_poly.pdbx_seq_one_letter_code
_entity_poly.pdbx_strand_id
1 'polypeptide(L)'
;RADIGIAIGSGTDVAVESAGIILVRSNPLDIVKIVALSRASYRKMLQNLWWAAGYNIVALPLAAGVLAPFGILLSPAVGAVLMSLSTVVVAVNAQLLRRAELTA
;
A
#
# COMPACT_ATOMS: atom_id res chain seq x y z
N ARG A 1 -9.43 25.57 5.43
CA ARG A 1 -8.40 24.59 5.86
C ARG A 1 -8.23 23.61 4.73
N ALA A 2 -7.01 23.37 4.27
CA ALA A 2 -6.76 22.33 3.28
C ALA A 2 -6.62 20.97 3.99
N ASP A 3 -7.07 19.89 3.35
CA ASP A 3 -6.83 18.53 3.84
C ASP A 3 -5.34 18.15 3.72
N ILE A 4 -4.65 18.74 2.74
CA ILE A 4 -3.20 18.59 2.53
C ILE A 4 -2.62 19.96 2.15
N GLY A 5 -1.68 20.47 2.96
CA GLY A 5 -0.88 21.66 2.63
C GLY A 5 0.34 21.31 1.80
N ILE A 6 0.57 22.06 0.71
CA ILE A 6 1.76 21.92 -0.16
C ILE A 6 2.54 23.23 -0.11
N ALA A 7 3.80 23.19 0.34
CA ALA A 7 4.72 24.32 0.30
C ALA A 7 5.61 24.26 -0.94
N ILE A 8 5.88 25.42 -1.51
CA ILE A 8 6.87 25.58 -2.56
C ILE A 8 8.20 25.92 -1.87
N GLY A 9 9.32 25.33 -2.29
CA GLY A 9 10.63 25.50 -1.63
C GLY A 9 11.15 26.96 -1.57
N SER A 10 10.54 27.88 -2.33
CA SER A 10 10.78 29.33 -2.24
C SER A 10 9.84 30.06 -1.25
N GLY A 11 8.99 29.34 -0.53
CA GLY A 11 8.06 29.87 0.45
C GLY A 11 8.73 30.28 1.75
N THR A 12 7.99 30.94 2.63
CA THR A 12 8.47 31.28 3.97
C THR A 12 8.66 30.03 4.82
N ASP A 13 9.59 30.04 5.76
CA ASP A 13 9.88 28.90 6.65
C ASP A 13 8.60 28.38 7.35
N VAL A 14 7.72 29.30 7.76
CA VAL A 14 6.42 28.99 8.38
C VAL A 14 5.52 28.19 7.44
N ALA A 15 5.53 28.49 6.13
CA ALA A 15 4.77 27.73 5.15
C ALA A 15 5.37 26.34 4.91
N VAL A 16 6.70 26.22 4.91
CA VAL A 16 7.41 24.95 4.74
C VAL A 16 7.20 24.02 5.95
N GLU A 17 7.26 24.55 7.17
CA GLU A 17 7.11 23.79 8.41
C GLU A 17 5.67 23.31 8.65
N SER A 18 4.69 24.03 8.14
CA SER A 18 3.27 23.68 8.29
C SER A 18 2.72 22.79 7.17
N ALA A 19 3.48 22.57 6.08
CA ALA A 19 3.03 21.79 4.94
C ALA A 19 3.34 20.29 5.11
N GLY A 20 2.43 19.44 4.63
CA GLY A 20 2.63 17.98 4.59
C GLY A 20 3.49 17.54 3.40
N ILE A 21 3.63 18.38 2.38
CA ILE A 21 4.43 18.11 1.17
C ILE A 21 5.21 19.37 0.79
N ILE A 22 6.50 19.22 0.49
CA ILE A 22 7.39 20.32 0.11
C ILE A 22 7.93 20.10 -1.31
N LEU A 23 7.72 21.08 -2.19
CA LEU A 23 8.27 21.08 -3.56
C LEU A 23 9.68 21.68 -3.55
N VAL A 24 10.69 20.82 -3.37
CA VAL A 24 12.10 21.22 -3.24
C VAL A 24 12.63 21.96 -4.48
N ARG A 25 12.15 21.61 -5.69
CA ARG A 25 12.56 22.27 -6.95
C ARG A 25 11.80 23.56 -7.25
N SER A 26 10.90 23.99 -6.37
CA SER A 26 10.03 25.15 -6.56
C SER A 26 9.23 25.16 -7.87
N ASN A 27 9.01 23.97 -8.48
CA ASN A 27 8.23 23.82 -9.71
C ASN A 27 6.82 23.33 -9.38
N PRO A 28 5.76 24.15 -9.54
CA PRO A 28 4.38 23.75 -9.27
C PRO A 28 3.90 22.57 -10.11
N LEU A 29 4.50 22.32 -11.29
CA LEU A 29 4.14 21.17 -12.13
C LEU A 29 4.49 19.83 -11.46
N ASP A 30 5.39 19.81 -10.46
CA ASP A 30 5.69 18.59 -9.70
C ASP A 30 4.48 18.10 -8.86
N ILE A 31 3.45 18.94 -8.65
CA ILE A 31 2.18 18.54 -8.03
C ILE A 31 1.51 17.44 -8.86
N VAL A 32 1.57 17.51 -10.20
CA VAL A 32 0.99 16.50 -11.09
C VAL A 32 1.64 15.14 -10.86
N LYS A 33 2.96 15.11 -10.70
CA LYS A 33 3.73 13.88 -10.40
C LYS A 33 3.36 13.31 -9.03
N ILE A 34 3.17 14.17 -8.03
CA ILE A 34 2.74 13.75 -6.69
C ILE A 34 1.35 13.11 -6.74
N VAL A 35 0.40 13.69 -7.49
CA VAL A 35 -0.94 13.13 -7.66
C VAL A 35 -0.87 11.78 -8.40
N ALA A 36 -0.06 11.68 -9.46
CA ALA A 36 0.14 10.43 -10.18
C ALA A 36 0.74 9.34 -9.28
N LEU A 37 1.76 9.68 -8.49
CA LEU A 37 2.38 8.79 -7.50
C LEU A 37 1.37 8.34 -6.44
N SER A 38 0.58 9.26 -5.89
CA SER A 38 -0.45 8.96 -4.89
C SER A 38 -1.47 7.95 -5.43
N ARG A 39 -1.96 8.15 -6.65
CA ARG A 39 -2.88 7.21 -7.31
C ARG A 39 -2.24 5.83 -7.55
N ALA A 40 -0.97 5.81 -7.96
CA ALA A 40 -0.23 4.56 -8.16
C ALA A 40 -0.02 3.79 -6.84
N SER A 41 0.38 4.49 -5.78
CA SER A 41 0.51 3.95 -4.42
C SER A 41 -0.81 3.42 -3.89
N TYR A 42 -1.91 4.15 -4.07
CA TYR A 42 -3.24 3.72 -3.63
C TYR A 42 -3.68 2.42 -4.31
N ARG A 43 -3.42 2.29 -5.61
CA ARG A 43 -3.69 1.04 -6.35
C ARG A 43 -2.87 -0.13 -5.82
N LYS A 44 -1.60 0.07 -5.45
CA LYS A 44 -0.78 -0.98 -4.82
C LYS A 44 -1.28 -1.34 -3.42
N MET A 45 -1.71 -0.36 -2.64
CA MET A 45 -2.33 -0.58 -1.34
C MET A 45 -3.58 -1.46 -1.47
N LEU A 46 -4.49 -1.16 -2.40
CA LEU A 46 -5.68 -1.96 -2.65
C LEU A 46 -5.35 -3.39 -3.09
N GLN A 47 -4.36 -3.58 -3.96
CA GLN A 47 -3.89 -4.91 -4.36
C GLN A 47 -3.35 -5.70 -3.16
N ASN A 48 -2.54 -5.06 -2.30
CA ASN A 48 -2.01 -5.68 -1.10
C ASN A 48 -3.11 -6.03 -0.10
N LEU A 49 -4.13 -5.18 0.03
CA LEU A 49 -5.30 -5.45 0.85
C LEU A 49 -6.08 -6.66 0.32
N TRP A 50 -6.26 -6.79 -1.00
CA TRP A 50 -6.90 -7.96 -1.59
C TRP A 50 -6.12 -9.25 -1.36
N TRP A 51 -4.78 -9.21 -1.49
CA TRP A 51 -3.94 -10.35 -1.14
C TRP A 51 -4.10 -10.73 0.33
N ALA A 52 -4.07 -9.73 1.22
CA ALA A 52 -4.17 -9.94 2.65
C ALA A 52 -5.54 -10.47 3.08
N ALA A 53 -6.62 -9.85 2.59
CA ALA A 53 -7.98 -10.28 2.88
C ALA A 53 -8.28 -11.65 2.26
N GLY A 54 -7.83 -11.89 1.03
CA GLY A 54 -8.07 -13.12 0.29
C GLY A 54 -7.55 -14.36 1.02
N TYR A 55 -6.32 -14.32 1.56
CA TYR A 55 -5.81 -15.46 2.32
C TYR A 55 -6.58 -15.67 3.63
N ASN A 56 -6.97 -14.60 4.33
CA ASN A 56 -7.73 -14.70 5.57
C ASN A 56 -9.13 -15.26 5.35
N ILE A 57 -9.79 -14.86 4.25
CA ILE A 57 -11.11 -15.37 3.86
C ILE A 57 -11.08 -16.88 3.65
N VAL A 58 -9.95 -17.44 3.20
CA VAL A 58 -9.79 -18.88 3.04
C VAL A 58 -9.30 -19.55 4.34
N ALA A 59 -8.31 -18.95 5.01
CA ALA A 59 -7.68 -19.54 6.19
C ALA A 59 -8.62 -19.58 7.40
N LEU A 60 -9.46 -18.56 7.62
CA LEU A 60 -10.34 -18.50 8.79
C LEU A 60 -11.44 -19.58 8.77
N PRO A 61 -12.20 -19.80 7.67
CA PRO A 61 -13.15 -20.90 7.59
C PRO A 61 -12.48 -22.28 7.67
N LEU A 62 -11.30 -22.43 7.08
CA LEU A 62 -10.52 -23.67 7.18
C LEU A 62 -10.08 -23.97 8.62
N ALA A 63 -9.61 -22.95 9.35
CA ALA A 63 -9.25 -23.05 10.76
C ALA A 63 -10.49 -23.27 11.66
N ALA A 64 -11.64 -22.71 11.29
CA ALA A 64 -12.92 -22.93 11.96
C ALA A 64 -13.51 -24.33 11.70
N GLY A 65 -12.86 -25.16 10.87
CA GLY A 65 -13.26 -26.55 10.64
C GLY A 65 -14.35 -26.73 9.60
N VAL A 66 -14.58 -25.77 8.70
CA VAL A 66 -15.58 -25.91 7.61
C VAL A 66 -15.29 -27.14 6.73
N LEU A 67 -14.03 -27.51 6.54
CA LEU A 67 -13.63 -28.72 5.81
C LEU A 67 -13.31 -29.92 6.73
N ALA A 68 -13.61 -29.85 8.03
CA ALA A 68 -13.44 -30.98 8.94
C ALA A 68 -14.17 -32.27 8.49
N PRO A 69 -15.38 -32.21 7.87
CA PRO A 69 -16.05 -33.40 7.32
C PRO A 69 -15.26 -34.10 6.21
N PHE A 70 -14.37 -33.38 5.51
CA PHE A 70 -13.49 -33.90 4.47
C PHE A 70 -12.10 -34.31 5.00
N GLY A 71 -11.91 -34.29 6.33
CA GLY A 71 -10.63 -34.61 6.98
C GLY A 71 -9.55 -33.54 6.84
N ILE A 72 -9.89 -32.36 6.31
CA ILE A 72 -8.95 -31.25 6.12
C ILE A 72 -9.12 -30.26 7.27
N LEU A 73 -8.18 -30.29 8.22
CA LEU A 73 -8.07 -29.30 9.28
C LEU A 73 -6.81 -28.46 9.04
N LEU A 74 -6.95 -27.13 9.02
CA LEU A 74 -5.80 -26.26 8.85
C LEU A 74 -4.92 -26.33 10.11
N SER A 75 -3.71 -26.87 9.99
CA SER A 75 -2.76 -26.82 11.10
C SER A 75 -2.19 -25.41 11.26
N PRO A 76 -1.85 -24.97 12.49
CA PRO A 76 -1.19 -23.69 12.72
C PRO A 76 0.10 -23.51 11.89
N ALA A 77 0.82 -24.60 11.61
CA ALA A 77 2.01 -24.58 10.76
C ALA A 77 1.71 -24.18 9.30
N VAL A 78 0.62 -24.69 8.72
CA VAL A 78 0.19 -24.30 7.36
C VAL A 78 -0.26 -22.84 7.34
N GLY A 79 -0.98 -22.40 8.38
CA GLY A 79 -1.35 -21.00 8.55
C GLY A 79 -0.14 -20.06 8.60
N ALA A 80 0.90 -20.43 9.33
CA ALA A 80 2.14 -19.65 9.42
C ALA A 80 2.86 -19.54 8.06
N VAL A 81 2.95 -20.64 7.31
CA VAL A 81 3.55 -20.64 5.96
C VAL A 81 2.76 -19.75 5.01
N LEU A 82 1.42 -19.81 5.04
CA LEU A 82 0.55 -18.95 4.22
C LEU A 82 0.72 -17.47 4.57
N MET A 83 0.83 -17.14 5.86
CA MET A 83 1.06 -15.78 6.33
C MET A 83 2.44 -15.23 5.88
N SER A 84 3.49 -16.04 5.96
CA SER A 84 4.82 -15.68 5.46
C SER A 84 4.82 -15.48 3.95
N LEU A 85 4.16 -16.37 3.20
CA LEU A 85 4.04 -16.26 1.75
C LEU A 85 3.28 -14.99 1.34
N SER A 86 2.18 -14.68 2.01
CA SER A 86 1.41 -13.45 1.74
C SER A 86 2.26 -12.20 1.95
N THR A 87 3.10 -12.17 2.98
CA THR A 87 4.01 -11.04 3.24
C THR A 87 4.99 -10.85 2.08
N VAL A 88 5.55 -11.94 1.55
CA VAL A 88 6.46 -11.90 0.39
C VAL A 88 5.74 -11.39 -0.85
N VAL A 89 4.53 -11.89 -1.14
CA VAL A 89 3.73 -11.46 -2.30
C VAL A 89 3.42 -9.96 -2.25
N VAL A 90 2.98 -9.47 -1.08
CA VAL A 90 2.69 -8.05 -0.83
C VAL A 90 3.95 -7.20 -1.01
N ALA A 91 5.09 -7.64 -0.48
CA ALA A 91 6.36 -6.94 -0.61
C ALA A 91 6.81 -6.84 -2.08
N VAL A 92 6.75 -7.96 -2.82
CA VAL A 92 7.07 -7.99 -4.25
C VAL A 92 6.12 -7.07 -5.03
N ASN A 93 4.82 -7.11 -4.74
CA ASN A 93 3.86 -6.25 -5.42
C ASN A 93 4.10 -4.76 -5.15
N ALA A 94 4.54 -4.41 -3.93
CA ALA A 94 4.94 -3.05 -3.58
C ALA A 94 6.21 -2.61 -4.33
N GLN A 95 7.20 -3.49 -4.52
CA GLN A 95 8.42 -3.18 -5.29
C GLN A 95 8.11 -2.80 -6.75
N LEU A 96 7.03 -3.33 -7.33
CA LEU A 96 6.61 -2.96 -8.68
C LEU A 96 6.20 -1.48 -8.81
N LEU A 97 5.91 -0.79 -7.70
CA LEU A 97 5.67 0.66 -7.71
C LEU A 97 6.89 1.46 -8.20
N ARG A 98 8.11 0.95 -8.00
CA ARG A 98 9.35 1.58 -8.53
C ARG A 98 9.36 1.70 -10.05
N ARG A 99 8.56 0.90 -10.75
CA ARG A 99 8.41 0.92 -12.21
C ARG A 99 7.28 1.84 -12.69
N ALA A 100 6.53 2.46 -11.77
CA ALA A 100 5.51 3.41 -12.16
C ALA A 100 6.19 4.61 -12.82
N GLU A 101 5.93 4.80 -14.12
CA GLU A 101 6.37 6.00 -14.82
C GLU A 101 5.61 7.20 -14.25
N LEU A 102 6.37 8.12 -13.64
CA LEU A 102 5.89 9.43 -13.24
C LEU A 102 6.14 10.39 -14.40
N THR A 103 5.54 10.07 -15.54
CA THR A 103 5.60 10.91 -16.75
C THR A 103 4.70 12.12 -16.54
N ALA A 104 5.32 13.30 -16.63
CA ALA A 104 4.66 14.58 -16.86
C ALA A 104 4.98 15.00 -18.30
#